data_AF-A0A3D0RL27-F1
#
_entry.id   AF-A0A3D0RL27-F1
#
_cell.length_a   1.000
_cell.length_b   1.000
_cell.length_c   1.000
_cell.angle_alpha   90.00
_cell.angle_beta   90.00
_cell.angle_gamma   90.00
#
_symmetry.space_group_name_H-M   'P 1'
#
loop_
_entity.id
_entity.type
_entity.pdbx_description
1 polymer ?
#
loop_
_entity_poly.entity_id
_entity_poly.type
_entity_poly.pdbx_seq_one_letter_code
_entity_poly.pdbx_strand_id
1 'polypeptide(L)'
;MKKRQLFLSLTVIGIMSAFFSCSTLPKGAVAVRPFDKEKYLGKWYEIARLDFKYEKDLDNTTAEYSLNADGTIKVDNKGYHTKKEEWKQAVGKAKFVATEDV
;
A
#
# COMPACT_ATOMS: atom_id res chain seq x y z
N MET A 1 -41.09 19.15 5.25
CA MET A 1 -39.78 19.45 5.88
C MET A 1 -39.16 18.24 6.59
N LYS A 2 -39.87 17.55 7.48
CA LYS A 2 -39.36 16.37 8.23
C LYS A 2 -38.83 15.23 7.36
N LYS A 3 -39.53 14.85 6.27
CA LYS A 3 -39.08 13.80 5.34
C LYS A 3 -37.78 14.17 4.61
N ARG A 4 -37.64 15.43 4.17
CA ARG A 4 -36.43 15.93 3.49
C ARG A 4 -35.21 15.93 4.42
N GLN A 5 -35.39 16.34 5.68
CA GLN A 5 -34.34 16.28 6.68
C GLN A 5 -33.95 14.84 7.02
N LEU A 6 -34.91 13.91 7.10
CA LEU A 6 -34.62 12.49 7.33
C LEU A 6 -33.80 11.87 6.19
N PHE A 7 -34.12 12.17 4.93
CA PHE A 7 -33.33 11.72 3.77
C PHE A 7 -31.90 12.27 3.78
N LEU A 8 -31.73 13.57 4.06
CA LEU A 8 -30.41 14.18 4.19
C LEU A 8 -29.57 13.53 5.30
N SER A 9 -30.17 13.26 6.46
CA SER A 9 -29.49 12.59 7.57
C SER A 9 -29.05 11.17 7.22
N LEU A 10 -29.88 10.38 6.54
CA LEU A 10 -29.51 9.03 6.10
C LEU A 10 -28.36 9.03 5.07
N THR A 11 -28.35 9.99 4.15
CA THR A 11 -27.26 10.12 3.16
C THR A 11 -25.93 10.47 3.85
N VAL A 12 -25.95 11.38 4.83
CA VAL A 12 -24.75 11.74 5.61
C VAL A 12 -24.24 10.55 6.42
N ILE A 13 -25.14 9.80 7.08
CA ILE A 13 -24.76 8.59 7.83
C ILE A 13 -24.17 7.51 6.92
N GLY A 14 -24.76 7.31 5.73
CA GLY A 14 -24.25 6.38 4.71
C GLY A 14 -22.86 6.76 4.19
N ILE A 15 -22.62 8.06 3.97
CA ILE A 15 -21.30 8.58 3.58
C ILE A 15 -20.29 8.41 4.72
N MET A 16 -20.66 8.72 5.98
CA MET A 16 -19.77 8.56 7.13
C MET A 16 -19.38 7.11 7.40
N SER A 17 -20.31 6.16 7.21
CA SER A 17 -20.04 4.73 7.42
C SER A 17 -19.08 4.15 6.36
N ALA A 18 -18.95 4.78 5.19
CA ALA A 18 -17.96 4.40 4.18
C ALA A 18 -16.50 4.72 4.59
N PHE A 19 -16.28 5.55 5.61
CA PHE A 19 -14.93 5.91 6.09
C PHE A 19 -14.37 4.98 7.19
N PHE A 20 -15.13 3.97 7.65
CA PHE A 20 -14.69 3.04 8.71
C PHE A 20 -13.99 1.77 8.20
N SER A 21 -13.50 1.76 6.97
CA SER A 21 -12.76 0.61 6.43
C SER A 21 -11.29 0.66 6.85
N CYS A 22 -11.00 0.28 8.09
CA CYS A 22 -9.64 -0.01 8.55
C CYS A 22 -9.44 -1.53 8.48
N SER A 23 -8.85 -2.02 7.40
CA SER A 23 -8.50 -3.44 7.26
C SER A 23 -7.06 -3.68 7.70
N THR A 24 -6.88 -4.70 8.52
CA THR A 24 -5.58 -5.19 8.99
C THR A 24 -5.19 -6.48 8.25
N LEU A 25 -4.14 -7.14 8.73
CA LEU A 25 -3.64 -8.43 8.24
C LEU A 25 -4.79 -9.44 8.03
N PRO A 26 -4.91 -10.06 6.84
CA PRO A 26 -5.97 -11.03 6.55
C PRO A 26 -5.99 -12.19 7.53
N LYS A 27 -7.17 -12.78 7.76
CA LYS A 27 -7.31 -13.98 8.61
C LYS A 27 -6.39 -15.09 8.09
N GLY A 28 -5.56 -15.63 8.98
CA GLY A 28 -4.63 -16.72 8.68
C GLY A 28 -3.25 -16.28 8.17
N ALA A 29 -3.04 -14.99 7.85
CA ALA A 29 -1.72 -14.47 7.57
C ALA A 29 -0.97 -14.19 8.89
N VAL A 30 0.33 -14.48 8.90
CA VAL A 30 1.23 -14.28 10.05
C VAL A 30 2.46 -13.51 9.57
N ALA A 31 2.84 -12.45 10.28
CA ALA A 31 4.05 -11.67 9.97
C ALA A 31 5.33 -12.44 10.37
N VAL A 32 6.42 -12.23 9.62
CA VAL A 32 7.71 -12.88 9.88
C VAL A 32 8.33 -12.33 11.17
N ARG A 33 8.80 -13.23 12.05
CA ARG A 33 9.49 -12.86 13.31
C ARG A 33 10.66 -13.80 13.63
N PRO A 34 11.82 -13.29 14.06
CA PRO A 34 12.17 -11.85 14.11
C PRO A 34 12.39 -11.29 12.70
N PHE A 35 11.94 -10.06 12.44
CA PHE A 35 12.20 -9.35 11.19
C PHE A 35 13.46 -8.49 11.32
N ASP A 36 14.41 -8.63 10.38
CA ASP A 36 15.64 -7.84 10.32
C ASP A 36 15.58 -6.90 9.12
N LYS A 37 15.24 -5.63 9.41
CA LYS A 37 15.02 -4.62 8.36
C LYS A 37 16.28 -4.35 7.53
N GLU A 38 17.46 -4.45 8.13
CA GLU A 38 18.71 -4.11 7.43
C GLU A 38 19.05 -5.14 6.37
N LYS A 39 18.69 -6.41 6.60
CA LYS A 39 18.79 -7.47 5.58
C LYS A 39 17.72 -7.37 4.49
N TYR A 40 16.63 -6.65 4.75
CA TYR A 40 15.53 -6.48 3.80
C TYR A 40 15.74 -5.32 2.83
N LEU A 41 16.58 -4.34 3.21
CA LEU A 41 16.93 -3.20 2.37
C LEU A 41 17.55 -3.63 1.04
N GLY A 42 17.50 -2.72 0.07
CA GLY A 42 17.99 -2.94 -1.28
C GLY A 42 16.87 -3.27 -2.26
N LYS A 43 17.26 -3.90 -3.37
CA LYS A 43 16.40 -4.06 -4.55
C LYS A 43 15.80 -5.45 -4.64
N TRP A 44 14.48 -5.48 -4.81
CA TRP A 44 13.72 -6.68 -5.05
C TRP A 44 13.12 -6.65 -6.46
N TYR A 45 13.13 -7.81 -7.10
CA TYR A 45 12.46 -8.03 -8.38
C TYR A 45 11.13 -8.70 -8.13
N GLU A 46 10.07 -8.16 -8.71
CA GLU A 46 8.76 -8.76 -8.59
C GLU A 46 8.66 -9.96 -9.55
N ILE A 47 8.52 -11.15 -8.99
CA ILE A 47 8.42 -12.39 -9.77
C ILE A 47 6.98 -12.69 -10.18
N ALA A 48 6.01 -12.36 -9.31
CA ALA A 48 4.59 -12.54 -9.56
C ALA A 48 3.76 -11.61 -8.65
N ARG A 49 2.56 -11.25 -9.11
CA ARG A 49 1.59 -10.44 -8.35
C ARG A 49 0.16 -10.82 -8.71
N LEU A 50 -0.78 -10.44 -7.84
CA LEU A 50 -2.19 -10.38 -8.20
C LEU A 50 -2.42 -9.14 -9.08
N ASP A 51 -3.36 -9.22 -10.03
CA ASP A 51 -3.63 -8.08 -10.92
C ASP A 51 -4.20 -6.90 -10.12
N PHE A 52 -3.50 -5.78 -10.16
CA PHE A 52 -3.90 -4.56 -9.49
C PHE A 52 -3.77 -3.36 -10.41
N LYS A 53 -4.77 -2.48 -10.35
CA LYS A 53 -4.95 -1.39 -11.33
C LYS A 53 -3.77 -0.43 -11.45
N TYR A 54 -2.97 -0.24 -10.39
CA TYR A 54 -1.84 0.69 -10.41
C TYR A 54 -0.59 0.12 -11.10
N GLU A 55 -0.51 -1.21 -11.23
CA GLU A 55 0.64 -1.91 -11.82
C GLU A 55 0.28 -2.56 -13.15
N LYS A 56 -0.95 -2.35 -13.62
CA LYS A 56 -1.42 -2.85 -14.91
C LYS A 56 -0.50 -2.37 -16.04
N ASP A 57 -0.19 -3.31 -16.94
CA ASP A 57 0.69 -3.14 -18.10
C ASP A 57 2.16 -2.82 -17.76
N LEU A 58 2.58 -2.89 -16.48
CA LEU A 58 3.98 -2.76 -16.08
C LEU A 58 4.70 -4.11 -16.12
N ASP A 59 5.91 -4.09 -16.69
CA ASP A 59 6.86 -5.21 -16.72
C ASP A 59 8.22 -4.78 -16.13
N ASN A 60 9.11 -5.73 -15.85
CA ASN A 60 10.41 -5.51 -15.21
C ASN A 60 10.28 -4.68 -13.92
N THR A 61 9.29 -5.02 -13.11
CA THR A 61 8.96 -4.28 -11.89
C THR A 61 9.96 -4.58 -10.77
N THR A 62 10.33 -3.52 -10.06
CA THR A 62 11.25 -3.56 -8.92
C THR A 62 10.70 -2.73 -7.77
N ALA A 63 11.07 -3.12 -6.56
CA ALA A 63 10.87 -2.35 -5.34
C ALA A 63 12.22 -2.18 -4.64
N GLU A 64 12.65 -0.93 -4.43
CA GLU A 64 13.90 -0.62 -3.74
C GLU A 64 13.62 0.02 -2.38
N TYR A 65 14.14 -0.61 -1.33
CA TYR A 65 13.92 -0.22 0.05
C TYR A 65 15.16 0.45 0.63
N SER A 66 14.98 1.61 1.25
CA SER A 66 16.05 2.36 1.93
C SER A 66 15.55 3.04 3.20
N LEU A 67 16.45 3.31 4.15
CA LEU A 67 16.12 4.01 5.38
C LEU A 67 16.01 5.52 5.16
N ASN A 68 14.95 6.12 5.70
CA ASN A 68 14.83 7.55 5.90
C ASN A 68 15.50 7.98 7.21
N ALA A 69 15.83 9.27 7.33
CA ALA A 69 16.42 9.84 8.54
C ALA A 69 15.50 9.73 9.78
N ASP A 70 14.19 9.63 9.59
CA ASP A 70 13.19 9.47 10.66
C ASP A 70 12.97 8.00 11.08
N GLY A 71 13.79 7.07 10.58
CA GLY A 71 13.71 5.64 10.85
C GLY A 71 12.63 4.90 10.04
N THR A 72 11.87 5.59 9.19
CA THR A 72 10.90 4.93 8.28
C THR A 72 11.58 4.39 7.02
N ILE A 73 10.89 3.53 6.28
CA ILE A 73 11.43 2.93 5.04
C ILE A 73 10.88 3.69 3.84
N LYS A 74 11.78 4.23 3.00
CA LYS A 74 11.43 4.68 1.64
C LYS A 74 11.22 3.45 0.77
N VAL A 75 10.12 3.44 0.03
CA VAL A 75 9.78 2.40 -0.95
C VAL A 75 9.79 3.04 -2.32
N ASP A 76 10.66 2.59 -3.22
CA ASP A 76 10.79 3.11 -4.57
C ASP A 76 10.41 2.03 -5.59
N ASN A 77 9.17 2.07 -6.06
CA ASN A 77 8.65 1.11 -7.02
C ASN A 77 8.83 1.64 -8.44
N LYS A 78 9.41 0.83 -9.33
CA LYS A 78 9.64 1.18 -10.73
C LYS A 78 9.29 0.03 -11.66
N GLY A 79 8.67 0.32 -12.80
CA GLY A 79 8.36 -0.65 -13.85
C GLY A 79 8.25 -0.01 -15.22
N TYR A 80 8.41 -0.82 -16.27
CA TYR A 80 8.30 -0.39 -17.66
C TYR A 80 6.89 -0.61 -18.19
N HIS A 81 6.23 0.46 -18.63
CA HIS A 81 4.86 0.40 -19.12
C HIS A 81 4.83 0.00 -20.60
N THR A 82 4.59 -1.28 -20.86
CA THR A 82 4.69 -1.90 -22.20
C THR A 82 3.84 -1.22 -23.28
N LYS A 83 2.66 -0.68 -22.95
CA LYS A 83 1.79 0.01 -23.93
C LYS A 83 2.15 1.46 -24.22
N LYS A 84 2.89 2.10 -23.31
CA LYS A 84 3.27 3.52 -23.42
C LYS A 84 4.76 3.70 -23.70
N GLU A 85 5.51 2.61 -23.61
CA GLU A 85 6.94 2.54 -23.85
C GLU A 85 7.75 3.50 -22.94
N GLU A 86 7.29 3.64 -21.69
CA GLU A 86 7.89 4.55 -20.71
C GLU A 86 8.14 3.86 -19.38
N TRP A 87 9.17 4.30 -18.66
CA TRP A 87 9.36 3.92 -17.26
C TRP A 87 8.41 4.70 -16.36
N LYS A 88 7.70 4.00 -15.48
CA LYS A 88 6.91 4.60 -14.41
C LYS A 88 7.54 4.33 -13.05
N GLN A 89 7.41 5.30 -12.16
CA GLN A 89 7.96 5.26 -10.81
C GLN A 89 6.94 5.79 -9.80
N ALA A 90 6.89 5.16 -8.63
CA ALA A 90 6.12 5.62 -7.48
C ALA A 90 6.97 5.52 -6.23
N VAL A 91 7.13 6.65 -5.53
CA VAL A 91 7.90 6.73 -4.28
C VAL A 91 6.93 6.85 -3.11
N GLY A 92 7.06 5.92 -2.17
CA GLY A 92 6.26 5.84 -0.96
C GLY A 92 7.10 5.78 0.32
N LYS A 93 6.39 5.75 1.44
CA LYS A 93 6.95 5.63 2.79
C LYS A 93 6.19 4.56 3.57
N ALA A 94 6.92 3.64 4.18
CA ALA A 94 6.40 2.58 5.04
C ALA A 94 6.88 2.79 6.49
N LYS A 95 6.01 2.48 7.46
CA LYS A 95 6.29 2.57 8.89
C LYS A 95 5.77 1.30 9.58
N PHE A 96 6.52 0.79 10.56
CA PHE A 96 6.04 -0.28 11.43
C PHE A 96 4.79 0.17 12.19
N VAL A 97 3.77 -0.71 12.22
CA VAL A 97 2.50 -0.45 12.92
C VAL A 97 2.65 -0.64 14.43
N ALA A 98 3.56 -1.52 14.84
CA ALA A 98 3.92 -1.80 16.23
C ALA A 98 5.45 -1.62 16.43
N THR A 99 6.11 -2.57 17.07
CA THR A 99 7.57 -2.59 17.24
C THR A 99 8.26 -3.09 15.96
N GLU A 100 9.54 -2.75 15.79
CA GLU A 100 10.28 -3.00 14.54
C GLU A 100 10.60 -4.48 14.26
N ASP A 101 10.27 -5.38 15.20
CA ASP A 101 10.56 -6.80 15.21
C ASP A 101 9.32 -7.72 15.04
N VAL A 102 8.13 -7.13 14.80
CA VAL A 102 6.80 -7.76 14.99
C VAL A 102 5.87 -7.64 13.79
#